data_AF-A0A151K225-F1
#
_entry.id   AF-A0A151K225-F1
#
_cell.length_a   1.000
_cell.length_b   1.000
_cell.length_c   1.000
_cell.angle_alpha   90.00
_cell.angle_beta   90.00
_cell.angle_gamma   90.00
#
_symmetry.space_group_name_H-M   'P 1'
#
loop_
_entity.id
_entity.type
_entity.pdbx_description
1 polymer ?
#
loop_
_entity_poly.entity_id
_entity_poly.type
_entity_poly.pdbx_seq_one_letter_code
_entity_poly.pdbx_strand_id
1 'polypeptide(L)' 'IHLGEGVWIDKNQYDLCVYYGKNGYQAFVKHLAVAIFGIEVLKTSSVTGGVCKRNPNKLPFQRLDPIKLTAINSMYI' A
#
# COMPACT_ATOMS: atom_id res chain seq x y z
N ILE A 1 -11.52 -9.65 5.32
CA ILE A 1 -11.71 -9.53 3.86
C ILE A 1 -10.44 -10.03 3.17
N HIS A 2 -10.58 -10.95 2.22
CA HIS A 2 -9.47 -11.47 1.42
C HIS A 2 -9.24 -10.55 0.22
N LEU A 3 -8.01 -10.08 0.02
CA LEU A 3 -7.63 -9.15 -1.05
C LEU A 3 -6.92 -9.83 -2.23
N GLY A 4 -6.72 -11.15 -2.16
CA GLY A 4 -5.86 -11.90 -3.08
C GLY A 4 -4.47 -12.17 -2.50
N GLU A 5 -3.74 -13.10 -3.10
CA GLU A 5 -2.37 -13.47 -2.71
C GLU A 5 -2.20 -13.86 -1.22
N GLY A 6 -3.26 -14.36 -0.57
CA GLY A 6 -3.25 -14.70 0.85
C GLY A 6 -3.22 -13.49 1.78
N VAL A 7 -3.46 -12.28 1.26
CA VAL A 7 -3.51 -11.05 2.06
C VAL A 7 -4.92 -10.85 2.61
N TRP A 8 -4.99 -10.67 3.93
CA TRP A 8 -6.24 -10.46 4.66
C TRP A 8 -6.18 -9.16 5.43
N ILE A 9 -7.31 -8.47 5.47
CA ILE A 9 -7.52 -7.33 6.38
C ILE A 9 -8.82 -7.50 7.16
N ASP A 10 -8.92 -6.82 8.30
CA ASP A 10 -10.15 -6.81 9.09
C ASP A 10 -11.31 -6.15 8.32
N LYS A 11 -12.54 -6.59 8.60
CA LYS A 11 -13.73 -6.03 7.94
C LYS A 11 -13.91 -4.56 8.27
N ASN A 12 -13.71 -4.14 9.52
CA ASN A 12 -13.90 -2.74 9.90
C ASN A 12 -12.86 -1.85 9.23
N GLN A 13 -11.62 -2.34 9.08
CA GLN A 13 -10.58 -1.64 8.32
C GLN A 13 -10.95 -1.50 6.83
N TYR A 14 -11.48 -2.56 6.23
CA TYR A 14 -11.96 -2.50 4.85
C TYR A 14 -13.11 -1.50 4.68
N ASP A 15 -14.09 -1.53 5.57
CA ASP A 15 -15.24 -0.63 5.55
C ASP A 15 -14.79 0.84 5.68
N LEU A 16 -13.80 1.12 6.52
CA LEU A 16 -13.16 2.44 6.60
C LEU A 16 -12.48 2.83 5.27
N CYS A 17 -11.75 1.92 4.63
CA CYS A 17 -11.15 2.18 3.32
C CYS A 17 -12.23 2.55 2.29
N VAL A 18 -13.33 1.80 2.22
CA VAL A 18 -14.46 2.07 1.32
C VAL A 18 -15.11 3.42 1.64
N TYR A 19 -15.31 3.74 2.93
CA TYR A 19 -15.85 5.01 3.36
C TYR A 19 -15.00 6.20 2.87
N TYR A 20 -13.68 6.15 3.06
CA TYR A 20 -12.76 7.18 2.57
C TYR A 20 -12.60 7.17 1.05
N GLY A 21 -12.84 6.02 0.41
CA GLY A 21 -12.84 5.86 -1.05
C GLY A 21 -13.89 6.70 -1.76
N LYS A 22 -14.92 7.20 -1.05
CA LYS A 22 -15.87 8.20 -1.57
C LYS A 22 -15.20 9.49 -2.04
N ASN A 23 -14.01 9.80 -1.50
CA ASN A 23 -13.20 10.95 -1.91
C ASN A 23 -12.27 10.64 -3.10
N GLY A 24 -12.41 9.45 -3.71
CA GLY A 24 -11.67 9.00 -4.88
C GLY A 24 -10.83 7.74 -4.63
N TYR A 25 -10.49 7.05 -5.73
CA TYR A 25 -9.73 5.80 -5.70
C TYR A 25 -8.38 5.94 -4.99
N GLN A 26 -7.70 7.08 -5.16
CA GLN A 26 -6.42 7.34 -4.47
C GLN A 26 -6.59 7.36 -2.94
N ALA A 27 -7.71 7.87 -2.43
CA ALA A 27 -8.01 7.86 -1.00
C ALA A 27 -8.28 6.45 -0.50
N PHE A 28 -8.99 5.63 -1.28
CA PHE A 28 -9.19 4.21 -0.98
C PHE A 28 -7.84 3.47 -0.89
N VAL A 29 -7.00 3.56 -1.92
CA VAL A 29 -5.68 2.90 -1.98
C VAL A 29 -4.78 3.36 -0.84
N LYS A 30 -4.80 4.65 -0.50
CA LYS A 30 -4.00 5.19 0.62
C LYS A 30 -4.37 4.55 1.96
N HIS A 31 -5.67 4.45 2.27
CA HIS A 31 -6.12 3.84 3.52
C HIS A 31 -5.88 2.33 3.53
N LEU A 32 -6.06 1.68 2.38
CA LEU A 32 -5.79 0.26 2.20
C LEU A 32 -4.31 -0.06 2.42
N ALA A 33 -3.40 0.75 1.88
CA ALA A 33 -1.97 0.60 2.09
C ALA A 33 -1.59 0.75 3.57
N VAL A 34 -2.21 1.71 4.28
CA VAL A 34 -2.00 1.87 5.73
C VAL A 34 -2.48 0.64 6.50
N ALA A 35 -3.63 0.06 6.14
CA ALA A 35 -4.15 -1.14 6.80
C ALA A 35 -3.24 -2.37 6.61
N ILE A 36 -2.62 -2.52 5.44
CA ILE A 36 -1.83 -3.72 5.06
C ILE A 36 -0.37 -3.65 5.55
N PHE A 37 0.24 -2.47 5.46
CA PHE A 37 1.67 -2.28 5.77
C PHE A 37 1.91 -1.59 7.12
N GLY A 38 0.96 -0.79 7.59
CA GLY A 38 1.15 0.09 8.74
C GLY A 38 1.94 1.35 8.37
N ILE A 39 1.68 2.42 9.11
CA ILE A 39 2.23 3.74 8.82
C ILE A 39 3.76 3.81 8.97
N GLU A 40 4.32 3.12 9.96
CA GLU A 40 5.76 3.15 10.22
C GLU A 40 6.56 2.51 9.09
N VAL A 41 6.09 1.37 8.56
CA VAL A 41 6.70 0.73 7.39
C VAL A 41 6.63 1.64 6.17
N LEU A 42 5.48 2.29 5.93
CA LEU A 42 5.30 3.15 4.75
C LEU A 42 6.20 4.40 4.77
N LYS A 43 6.57 4.93 5.94
CA LYS A 43 7.48 6.08 6.05
C LYS A 43 8.91 5.77 5.60
N THR A 44 9.35 4.53 5.78
CA THR A 44 10.75 4.11 5.53
C THR A 44 10.89 3.16 4.34
N SER A 45 9.83 2.97 3.56
CA SER A 45 9.77 2.03 2.43
C SER A 45 9.41 2.71 1.12
N SER A 46 9.63 2.02 0.02
CA SER A 46 9.24 2.45 -1.33
C SER A 46 8.65 1.29 -2.14
N VAL A 47 7.94 1.62 -3.22
CA VAL A 47 7.29 0.61 -4.08
C VAL A 47 8.33 -0.27 -4.80
N THR A 48 9.43 0.31 -5.26
CA THR A 48 10.42 -0.38 -6.11
C THR A 48 11.71 -0.72 -5.40
N GLY A 49 12.04 -0.06 -4.29
CA GLY A 49 13.37 -0.15 -3.67
C GLY A 49 14.47 0.53 -4.48
N GLY A 50 14.12 1.26 -5.54
CA GLY A 50 15.08 1.88 -6.46
C GLY A 50 15.67 3.18 -5.93
N VAL A 51 16.90 3.48 -6.36
CA VAL A 51 17.56 4.77 -6.10
C VAL A 51 16.87 5.88 -6.91
N CYS A 52 16.70 7.05 -6.31
CA CYS A 52 16.12 8.20 -6.98
C CYS A 52 17.12 8.78 -8.00
N LYS A 53 16.77 8.79 -9.30
CA LYS A 53 17.63 9.36 -10.36
C LYS A 53 18.04 10.82 -10.12
N ARG A 54 17.16 11.62 -9.49
CA ARG A 54 17.43 13.03 -9.16
C ARG A 54 18.41 13.17 -7.98
N ASN A 55 18.43 12.19 -7.07
CA ASN A 55 19.25 12.19 -5.86
C ASN A 55 19.99 10.85 -5.72
N PRO A 56 20.97 10.54 -6.59
CA PRO A 56 21.59 9.21 -6.67
C PRO A 56 22.40 8.82 -5.44
N ASN A 57 22.86 9.81 -4.65
CA ASN A 57 23.66 9.60 -3.45
C ASN A 57 22.83 9.28 -2.20
N LYS A 58 21.50 9.38 -2.27
CA LYS A 58 20.62 9.03 -1.15
C LYS A 58 20.39 7.52 -1.15
N LEU A 59 20.59 6.89 0.01
CA LEU A 59 20.30 5.48 0.20
C LEU A 59 18.83 5.18 -0.19
N PRO A 60 18.58 4.12 -0.98
CA PRO A 60 17.23 3.74 -1.37
C PRO A 60 16.47 3.26 -0.14
N PHE A 61 15.16 3.56 -0.10
CA PHE A 61 14.28 2.97 0.90
C PHE A 61 14.04 1.50 0.61
N GLN A 62 13.78 0.71 1.66
CA GLN A 62 13.46 -0.70 1.52
C GLN A 62 12.23 -0.90 0.61
N ARG A 63 12.27 -1.92 -0.24
CA ARG A 63 11.12 -2.26 -1.07
C ARG A 63 10.00 -2.84 -0.20
N LEU A 64 8.76 -2.39 -0.43
CA LEU A 64 7.58 -3.02 0.14
C LEU A 64 7.43 -4.46 -0.34
N ASP A 65 6.80 -5.30 0.49
CA ASP A 65 6.50 -6.69 0.15
C ASP A 65 5.74 -6.74 -1.20
N PRO A 66 6.33 -7.40 -2.21
CA PRO A 66 5.76 -7.43 -3.55
C PRO A 66 4.43 -8.19 -3.62
N ILE A 67 4.22 -9.19 -2.76
CA ILE A 67 2.97 -9.98 -2.72
C ILE A 67 1.82 -9.08 -2.24
N LYS A 68 2.08 -8.31 -1.17
CA LYS A 68 1.12 -7.33 -0.65
C LYS A 68 0.84 -6.20 -1.63
N LEU A 69 1.84 -5.75 -2.38
CA LEU A 69 1.66 -4.77 -3.44
C LEU A 69 0.78 -5.30 -4.58
N THR A 70 0.99 -6.54 -5.01
CA THR A 70 0.16 -7.20 -6.02
C THR A 70 -1.29 -7.31 -5.57
N ALA A 71 -1.53 -7.71 -4.32
CA ALA A 71 -2.88 -7.78 -3.76
C ALA A 71 -3.61 -6.41 -3.82
N ILE A 72 -2.93 -5.31 -3.47
CA ILE A 72 -3.51 -3.96 -3.58
C ILE A 72 -3.78 -3.59 -5.05
N ASN A 73 -2.83 -3.88 -5.95
CA ASN A 73 -2.95 -3.51 -7.36
C ASN A 73 -4.07 -4.27 -8.07
N SER A 74 -4.29 -5.54 -7.71
CA SER A 74 -5.36 -6.38 -8.27
C SER A 74 -6.77 -6.02 -7.80
N MET A 75 -6.92 -5.12 -6.82
CA MET A 75 -8.24 -4.60 -6.40
C MET A 75 -8.79 -3.54 -7.37
N TYR A 76 -8.04 -3.17 -8.39
CA TYR A 76 -8.52 -2.32 -9.48
C TYR A 76 -9.43 -3.15 -10.42
N ILE A 77 -10.75 -2.93 -10.31
CA ILE A 77 -11.76 -3.37 -11.26
C ILE A 77 -12.11 -2.19 -12.17
#